data_AF-A0A848FFA3-F1
#
_entry.id   AF-A0A848FFA3-F1
#
_cell.length_a   1.000
_cell.length_b   1.000
_cell.length_c   1.000
_cell.angle_alpha   90.00
_cell.angle_beta   90.00
_cell.angle_gamma   90.00
#
_symmetry.space_group_name_H-M   'P 1'
#
loop_
_entity.id
_entity.type
_entity.pdbx_description
1 polymer ?
#
loop_
_entity_poly.entity_id
_entity_poly.type
_entity_poly.pdbx_seq_one_letter_code
_entity_poly.pdbx_strand_id
1 'polypeptide(L)'
;MADKLRTGTVNDLEDSLAGAIEAAMQAEWHAAKGQFLPDGAAGQDRRILFVAIAKGVLGYLEAHQAELLTTVEKDTLEGHAHQLSFGVDRGGS
;
A
#
# COMPACT_ATOMS: atom_id res chain seq x y z
N MET A 1 13.62 12.61 8.75
CA MET A 1 12.32 12.85 8.10
C MET A 1 11.72 11.49 7.89
N ALA A 2 10.49 11.22 8.35
CA ALA A 2 9.85 9.94 8.07
C ALA A 2 9.47 9.92 6.59
N ASP A 3 9.94 8.90 5.84
CA ASP A 3 9.49 8.68 4.48
C ASP A 3 7.96 8.55 4.48
N LYS A 4 7.29 9.36 3.67
CA LYS A 4 5.83 9.37 3.59
C LYS A 4 5.38 8.17 2.75
N LEU A 5 4.40 7.43 3.24
CA LEU A 5 3.74 6.40 2.45
C LEU A 5 2.88 7.08 1.38
N ARG A 6 3.15 6.77 0.11
CA ARG A 6 2.41 7.32 -1.04
C ARG A 6 1.32 6.37 -1.49
N THR A 7 0.13 6.91 -1.72
CA THR A 7 -0.97 6.14 -2.33
C THR A 7 -0.73 5.85 -3.82
N GLY A 8 -0.20 6.84 -4.55
CA GLY A 8 -0.06 6.80 -6.01
C GLY A 8 -1.29 7.37 -6.74
N THR A 9 -1.14 7.58 -8.05
CA THR A 9 -2.22 7.99 -8.96
C THR A 9 -2.26 7.06 -10.17
N VAL A 10 -3.34 7.12 -10.96
CA VAL A 10 -3.47 6.27 -12.17
C VAL A 10 -2.33 6.53 -13.17
N ASN A 11 -1.75 7.74 -13.15
CA ASN A 11 -0.68 8.16 -14.05
C ASN A 11 0.72 8.08 -13.43
N ASP A 12 0.81 7.85 -12.12
CA ASP A 12 2.06 7.78 -11.38
C ASP A 12 1.93 6.75 -10.25
N LEU A 13 2.34 5.53 -10.54
CA LEU A 13 2.34 4.41 -9.61
C LEU A 13 3.74 4.14 -9.02
N GLU A 14 4.78 4.84 -9.49
CA GLU A 14 6.15 4.60 -9.06
C GLU A 14 6.31 4.94 -7.57
N ASP A 15 7.05 4.09 -6.85
CA ASP A 15 7.29 4.22 -5.41
C ASP A 15 6.01 4.50 -4.59
N SER A 16 4.92 3.81 -4.92
CA SER A 16 3.62 3.96 -4.28
C SER A 16 2.99 2.62 -3.87
N LEU A 17 2.08 2.65 -2.90
CA LEU A 17 1.33 1.46 -2.50
C LEU A 17 0.49 0.89 -3.66
N ALA A 18 -0.09 1.74 -4.50
CA ALA A 18 -0.82 1.27 -5.68
C ALA A 18 0.12 0.56 -6.68
N GLY A 19 1.34 1.04 -6.87
CA GLY A 19 2.37 0.37 -7.67
C GLY A 19 2.82 -0.96 -7.07
N ALA A 20 2.98 -1.04 -5.76
CA ALA A 20 3.28 -2.29 -5.06
C ALA A 20 2.15 -3.32 -5.25
N ILE A 21 0.89 -2.90 -5.18
CA ILE A 21 -0.29 -3.76 -5.45
C ILE A 21 -0.28 -4.22 -6.92
N GLU A 22 0.04 -3.33 -7.87
CA GLU A 22 0.12 -3.70 -9.29
C GLU A 22 1.20 -4.77 -9.54
N ALA A 23 2.40 -4.59 -8.97
CA ALA A 23 3.48 -5.55 -9.09
C ALA A 23 3.10 -6.93 -8.50
N ALA A 24 2.45 -6.94 -7.33
CA ALA A 24 1.94 -8.17 -6.72
C ALA A 24 0.90 -8.86 -7.62
N MET A 25 -0.05 -8.09 -8.18
CA MET A 25 -1.06 -8.63 -9.10
C MET A 25 -0.41 -9.24 -10.36
N GLN A 26 0.61 -8.61 -10.93
CA GLN A 26 1.32 -9.15 -12.10
C GLN A 26 1.97 -10.49 -11.77
N ALA A 27 2.63 -10.60 -10.61
CA ALA A 27 3.26 -11.83 -10.15
C ALA A 27 2.23 -12.97 -9.95
N GLU A 28 1.14 -12.68 -9.23
CA GLU A 28 0.07 -13.65 -8.97
C GLU A 28 -0.64 -14.08 -10.26
N TRP A 29 -0.91 -13.15 -11.17
CA TRP A 29 -1.52 -13.48 -12.46
C TRP A 29 -0.64 -14.40 -13.30
N HIS A 30 0.66 -14.11 -13.35
CA HIS A 30 1.61 -14.95 -14.05
C HIS A 30 1.71 -16.35 -13.40
N ALA A 31 1.77 -16.42 -12.08
CA ALA A 31 1.78 -17.70 -11.36
C ALA A 31 0.52 -18.54 -11.62
N ALA A 32 -0.65 -17.91 -11.66
CA ALA A 32 -1.93 -18.59 -11.85
C ALA A 32 -2.20 -18.98 -13.32
N LYS A 33 -1.71 -18.20 -14.29
CA LYS A 33 -2.11 -18.34 -15.71
C LYS A 33 -0.96 -18.63 -16.67
N GLY A 34 0.29 -18.46 -16.24
CA GLY A 34 1.47 -18.55 -17.12
C GLY A 34 1.48 -17.48 -18.22
N GLN A 35 0.77 -16.37 -18.02
CA GLN A 35 0.62 -15.29 -19.00
C GLN A 35 0.93 -13.96 -18.35
N PHE A 36 1.34 -12.97 -19.15
CA PHE A 36 1.43 -11.60 -18.69
C PHE A 36 0.04 -11.01 -18.45
N LEU A 37 -0.04 -10.12 -17.46
CA LEU A 37 -1.26 -9.40 -17.16
C LEU A 37 -1.57 -8.43 -18.31
N PRO A 38 -2.80 -8.43 -18.88
CA PRO A 38 -3.13 -7.54 -19.99
C PRO A 38 -3.13 -6.05 -19.59
N ASP A 39 -2.57 -5.20 -20.46
CA ASP A 39 -2.38 -3.76 -20.20
C ASP A 39 -3.30 -2.83 -21.03
N GLY A 40 -4.37 -3.38 -21.63
CA GLY A 40 -5.36 -2.60 -22.40
C GLY A 40 -6.33 -1.78 -21.54
N ALA A 41 -7.56 -1.58 -22.00
CA ALA A 41 -8.59 -0.86 -21.22
C ALA A 41 -8.81 -1.45 -19.81
N ALA A 42 -8.80 -2.79 -19.70
CA ALA A 42 -8.84 -3.48 -18.42
C ALA A 42 -7.61 -3.21 -17.52
N GLY A 43 -6.49 -2.75 -18.08
CA GLY A 43 -5.32 -2.26 -17.35
C GLY A 43 -5.61 -0.96 -16.62
N GLN A 44 -6.21 0.01 -17.32
CA GLN A 44 -6.56 1.30 -16.73
C GLN A 44 -7.59 1.18 -15.60
N ASP A 45 -8.64 0.37 -15.80
CA ASP A 45 -9.65 0.13 -14.76
C ASP A 45 -9.05 -0.53 -13.50
N ARG A 46 -8.11 -1.48 -13.68
CA ARG A 46 -7.38 -2.07 -12.56
C ARG A 46 -6.50 -1.05 -11.83
N ARG A 47 -5.80 -0.17 -12.55
CA ARG A 47 -4.98 0.88 -11.91
C ARG A 47 -5.84 1.82 -11.07
N ILE A 48 -7.05 2.18 -11.55
CA ILE A 48 -8.04 2.92 -10.75
C ILE A 48 -8.40 2.15 -9.47
N LEU A 49 -8.68 0.85 -9.58
CA LEU A 49 -8.97 -0.01 -8.43
C LEU A 49 -7.80 -0.05 -7.43
N PHE A 50 -6.57 -0.21 -7.89
CA PHE A 50 -5.39 -0.26 -7.02
C PHE A 50 -5.14 1.06 -6.30
N VAL A 51 -5.31 2.19 -6.99
CA VAL A 51 -5.25 3.52 -6.37
C VAL A 51 -6.36 3.69 -5.33
N ALA A 52 -7.59 3.24 -5.61
CA ALA A 52 -8.68 3.31 -4.63
C ALA A 52 -8.40 2.46 -3.39
N ILE A 53 -7.88 1.25 -3.56
CA ILE A 53 -7.45 0.38 -2.45
C ILE A 53 -6.34 1.06 -1.64
N ALA A 54 -5.30 1.58 -2.30
CA ALA A 54 -4.20 2.25 -1.64
C ALA A 54 -4.66 3.46 -0.82
N LYS A 55 -5.55 4.29 -1.38
CA LYS A 55 -6.17 5.42 -0.69
C LYS A 55 -7.01 4.98 0.51
N GLY A 56 -7.80 3.91 0.35
CA GLY A 56 -8.63 3.35 1.41
C GLY A 56 -7.78 2.80 2.57
N VAL A 57 -6.76 2.00 2.26
CA VAL A 57 -5.86 1.40 3.25
C VAL A 57 -5.10 2.49 4.01
N LEU A 58 -4.38 3.38 3.31
CA LEU A 58 -3.61 4.41 4.01
C LEU A 58 -4.50 5.40 4.76
N GLY A 59 -5.69 5.73 4.22
CA GLY A 59 -6.66 6.57 4.92
C GLY A 59 -7.22 5.90 6.19
N TYR A 60 -7.51 4.60 6.13
CA TYR A 60 -7.95 3.85 7.30
C TYR A 60 -6.86 3.78 8.36
N LEU A 61 -5.62 3.44 7.98
CA LEU A 61 -4.50 3.36 8.90
C LEU A 61 -4.15 4.73 9.50
N GLU A 62 -4.23 5.81 8.74
CA GLU A 62 -4.04 7.18 9.24
C GLU A 62 -5.10 7.55 10.29
N ALA A 63 -6.38 7.22 10.02
CA ALA A 63 -7.47 7.50 10.94
C ALA A 63 -7.42 6.66 12.24
N HIS A 64 -6.80 5.48 12.19
CA HIS A 64 -6.74 4.53 13.31
C HIS A 64 -5.31 4.35 13.83
N GLN A 65 -4.42 5.34 13.66
CA GLN A 65 -3.01 5.23 14.11
C GLN A 65 -2.89 4.88 15.60
N ALA A 66 -3.79 5.38 16.44
CA ALA A 66 -3.80 5.09 17.87
C ALA A 66 -4.17 3.63 18.20
N GLU A 67 -4.78 2.92 17.25
CA GLU A 67 -5.24 1.53 17.40
C GLU A 67 -4.27 0.54 16.75
N LEU A 68 -3.24 1.02 16.07
CA LEU A 68 -2.16 0.17 15.55
C LEU A 68 -1.35 -0.41 16.70
N LEU A 69 -1.77 -1.60 17.15
CA LEU A 69 -1.03 -2.44 18.08
C LEU A 69 0.23 -2.94 17.38
N THR A 70 1.38 -2.36 17.70
CA THR A 70 2.67 -2.97 17.34
C THR A 70 2.88 -4.19 18.20
N THR A 71 2.79 -5.38 17.59
CA THR A 71 3.15 -6.62 18.27
C THR A 71 4.62 -6.59 18.64
N VAL A 72 4.86 -6.69 19.94
CA VAL A 72 6.15 -6.94 20.59
C VAL A 72 6.74 -8.24 20.02
N GLU A 73 7.94 -8.21 19.43
CA GLU A 73 8.79 -9.40 19.50
C GLU A 73 9.19 -9.57 20.96
N LYS A 74 8.82 -10.73 21.52
CA LYS A 74 8.91 -11.08 22.94
C LYS A 74 10.27 -10.75 23.58
N ASP A 75 10.20 -9.83 24.53
CA ASP A 75 10.59 -10.00 25.94
C ASP A 75 12.09 -10.17 26.27
N THR A 76 12.70 -9.05 26.64
CA THR A 76 13.50 -9.02 27.88
C THR A 76 13.07 -7.83 28.76
N LEU A 77 12.15 -8.10 29.69
CA LEU A 77 12.01 -7.51 31.03
C LEU A 77 11.36 -6.14 31.29
N GLU A 78 11.11 -5.24 30.33
CA GLU A 78 10.29 -4.04 30.61
C GLU A 78 9.38 -3.71 29.41
N GLY A 79 8.08 -3.61 29.67
CA GLY A 79 7.04 -3.47 28.66
C GLY A 79 7.11 -2.14 27.91
N HIS A 80 7.83 -2.14 26.79
CA HIS A 80 7.91 -1.00 25.89
C HIS A 80 7.00 -1.23 24.66
N ALA A 81 5.95 -0.42 24.55
CA ALA A 81 5.16 -0.32 23.33
C ALA A 81 5.87 0.63 22.35
N HIS A 82 5.99 0.24 21.08
CA HIS A 82 6.53 1.11 20.03
C HIS A 82 5.39 1.77 19.27
N GLN A 83 5.32 3.10 19.27
CA GLN A 83 4.36 3.81 18.45
C GLN A 83 4.93 3.97 17.03
N LEU A 84 4.27 3.39 16.03
CA LEU A 84 4.60 3.65 14.62
C LEU A 84 3.91 4.94 14.17
N SER A 85 4.69 5.92 13.74
CA SER A 85 4.19 7.16 13.12
C SER A 85 4.61 7.20 11.65
N PHE A 86 3.64 7.29 10.74
CA PHE A 86 3.91 7.52 9.32
C PHE A 86 3.04 8.67 8.80
N GLY A 87 3.57 9.41 7.82
CA GLY A 87 2.81 10.40 7.07
C GLY A 87 2.25 9.78 5.79
N VAL A 88 1.03 10.14 5.41
CA VAL A 88 0.42 9.71 4.14
C VAL A 88 0.49 10.84 3.12
N ASP A 89 1.01 10.55 1.93
CA ASP A 89 0.95 11.44 0.76
C ASP A 89 -0.06 10.91 -0.26
N ARG A 90 -1.01 11.76 -0.62
CA ARG A 90 -2.17 11.36 -1.44
C ARG A 90 -2.03 11.63 -2.93
N GLY A 91 -0.91 12.19 -3.40
CA GLY A 91 -0.68 12.54 -4.81
C GLY A 91 -1.75 13.50 -5.35
N GLY A 92 -1.44 14.79 -5.44
CA GLY A 92 -2.35 15.78 -6.02
C GLY A 92 -2.67 15.49 -7.49
N SER A 93 -3.95 15.66 -7.86
CA SER A 93 -4.50 15.55 -9.22
C SER A 93 -3.83 16.48 -10.22
#